data_AF-A0A820KRJ7-F1
#
_entry.id   AF-A0A820KRJ7-F1
#
_cell.length_a   1.000
_cell.length_b   1.000
_cell.length_c   1.000
_cell.angle_alpha   90.00
_cell.angle_beta   90.00
_cell.angle_gamma   90.00
#
_symmetry.space_group_name_H-M   'P 1'
#
loop_
_entity.id
_entity.type
_entity.pdbx_description
1 polymer ?
#
loop_
_entity_poly.entity_id
_entity_poly.type
_entity_poly.pdbx_seq_one_letter_code
_entity_poly.pdbx_strand_id
1 'polypeptide(L)'
;MSFYRSAVFGIKGLSEYTRSGFESAAKAFNHTDIEVDLTDTHIMITGANSGIGKVTALECAKRQAHVYMVCRDEIRGKEAREEIIYKSNNHNVELHICDLSQPKDVLKFTKEFVQSKKPLNILCNNAGCMINERQLIDNEYEANFATNTLGTYILTTNLIPVLTNNPPARVFTTSSG
;
A
#
# COMPACT_ATOMS: atom_id res chain seq x y z
N MET A 1 15.68 21.02 20.14
CA MET A 1 14.26 21.44 20.06
C MET A 1 13.92 22.28 21.29
N SER A 2 13.04 23.28 21.17
CA SER A 2 12.55 24.04 22.33
C SER A 2 11.69 23.15 23.23
N PHE A 3 11.77 23.34 24.55
CA PHE A 3 10.93 22.65 25.54
C PHE A 3 9.43 22.73 25.19
N TYR A 4 8.98 23.89 24.70
CA TYR A 4 7.60 24.09 24.26
C TYR A 4 7.19 23.11 23.14
N ARG A 5 8.06 22.92 22.14
CA ARG A 5 7.78 21.98 21.03
C ARG A 5 7.73 20.54 21.52
N SER A 6 8.66 20.15 22.38
CA SER A 6 8.66 18.80 22.97
C SER A 6 7.42 18.54 23.83
N ALA A 7 6.98 19.53 24.62
CA ALA A 7 5.76 19.43 25.43
C ALA A 7 4.50 19.33 24.56
N VAL A 8 4.37 20.19 23.54
CA VAL A 8 3.22 20.16 22.62
C VAL A 8 3.17 18.84 21.85
N PHE A 9 4.30 18.37 21.33
CA PHE A 9 4.36 17.12 20.57
C PHE A 9 4.09 15.90 21.47
N GLY A 10 4.58 15.92 22.72
CA GLY A 10 4.30 14.88 23.70
C GLY A 10 2.82 14.80 24.08
N ILE A 11 2.18 15.93 24.36
CA ILE A 11 0.74 16.00 24.69
C ILE A 11 -0.09 15.52 23.49
N LYS A 12 0.21 16.04 22.29
CA LYS A 12 -0.50 15.66 21.06
C LYS A 12 -0.34 14.17 20.77
N GLY A 13 0.87 13.63 20.95
CA GLY A 13 1.14 12.21 20.74
C GLY A 13 0.37 11.32 21.70
N LEU A 14 0.27 11.70 22.98
CA LEU A 14 -0.52 10.97 23.96
C LEU A 14 -2.03 11.01 23.66
N SER A 15 -2.53 12.11 23.10
CA SER A 15 -3.96 12.25 22.77
C SER A 15 -4.35 11.64 21.44
N GLU A 16 -3.48 11.66 20.42
CA GLU A 16 -3.85 11.29 19.04
C GLU A 16 -3.22 9.97 18.56
N TYR A 17 -1.97 9.68 18.96
CA TYR A 17 -1.24 8.48 18.51
C TYR A 17 -1.32 7.31 19.50
N THR A 18 -2.39 7.28 20.28
CA THR A 18 -2.71 6.19 21.21
C THR A 18 -3.99 5.49 20.80
N ARG A 19 -4.22 4.29 21.36
CA ARG A 19 -5.48 3.55 21.13
C ARG A 19 -6.70 4.38 21.52
N SER A 20 -6.66 5.08 22.66
CA SER A 20 -7.75 5.97 23.08
C SER A 20 -7.95 7.14 22.13
N GLY A 21 -6.87 7.68 21.57
CA GLY A 21 -6.92 8.70 20.51
C GLY A 21 -7.65 8.19 19.27
N PHE A 22 -7.26 7.02 18.77
CA PHE A 22 -7.94 6.35 17.66
C PHE A 22 -9.42 6.10 17.96
N GLU A 23 -9.75 5.52 19.12
CA GLU A 23 -11.13 5.22 19.51
C GLU A 23 -11.99 6.49 19.64
N SER A 24 -11.40 7.61 20.05
CA SER A 24 -12.08 8.90 20.08
C SER A 24 -12.32 9.45 18.68
N ALA A 25 -11.31 9.42 17.81
CA ALA A 25 -11.41 9.90 16.43
C ALA A 25 -12.39 9.05 15.59
N ALA A 26 -12.39 7.73 15.79
CA ALA A 26 -13.25 6.80 15.07
C ALA A 26 -14.75 7.09 15.27
N LYS A 27 -15.15 7.69 16.41
CA LYS A 27 -16.55 8.08 16.66
C LYS A 27 -17.04 9.19 15.73
N ALA A 28 -16.12 10.01 15.22
CA ALA A 28 -16.43 11.09 14.29
C ALA A 28 -16.27 10.65 12.82
N PHE A 29 -15.94 9.38 12.56
CA PHE A 29 -15.78 8.88 11.20
C PHE A 29 -17.13 8.86 10.48
N ASN A 30 -17.20 9.52 9.34
CA ASN A 30 -18.39 9.49 8.52
C ASN A 30 -18.40 8.24 7.64
N HIS A 31 -19.29 7.29 7.95
CA HIS A 31 -19.39 6.04 7.19
C HIS A 31 -19.80 6.23 5.73
N THR A 32 -20.40 7.36 5.37
CA THR A 32 -20.75 7.61 3.96
C THR A 32 -19.53 7.97 3.11
N ASP A 33 -18.40 8.37 3.72
CA ASP A 33 -17.15 8.68 2.99
C ASP A 33 -16.58 7.42 2.29
N ILE A 34 -16.98 6.23 2.74
CA ILE A 34 -16.58 4.95 2.15
C ILE A 34 -17.69 4.33 1.28
N GLU A 35 -18.83 5.00 1.09
CA GLU A 35 -19.90 4.55 0.18
C GLU A 35 -19.59 5.01 -1.25
N VAL A 36 -18.57 4.40 -1.85
CA VAL A 36 -18.14 4.66 -3.22
C VAL A 36 -18.17 3.39 -4.05
N ASP A 37 -18.62 3.51 -5.30
CA ASP A 37 -18.53 2.45 -6.30
C ASP A 37 -17.16 2.52 -7.00
N LEU A 38 -16.43 1.40 -7.01
CA LEU A 38 -15.12 1.27 -7.65
C LEU A 38 -15.18 0.27 -8.81
N THR A 39 -16.38 -0.02 -9.34
CA THR A 39 -16.54 -0.79 -10.58
C THR A 39 -15.65 -0.20 -11.69
N ASP A 40 -15.01 -1.07 -12.47
CA ASP A 40 -14.03 -0.72 -13.52
C ASP A 40 -12.82 0.10 -13.04
N THR A 41 -12.61 0.26 -11.73
CA THR A 41 -11.45 0.93 -11.16
C THR A 41 -10.36 -0.08 -10.83
N HIS A 42 -9.18 0.15 -11.37
CA HIS A 42 -8.01 -0.71 -11.20
C HIS A 42 -7.06 -0.13 -10.16
N ILE A 43 -6.81 -0.89 -9.09
CA ILE A 43 -6.08 -0.44 -7.91
C ILE A 43 -4.95 -1.40 -7.60
N MET A 44 -3.71 -0.90 -7.58
CA MET A 44 -2.54 -1.67 -7.17
C MET A 44 -2.17 -1.33 -5.73
N ILE A 45 -2.03 -2.36 -4.88
CA ILE A 45 -1.74 -2.19 -3.46
C ILE A 45 -0.53 -3.02 -3.10
N THR A 46 0.52 -2.36 -2.62
CA THR A 46 1.74 -3.04 -2.16
C THR A 46 1.62 -3.44 -0.69
N GLY A 47 2.18 -4.60 -0.33
CA GLY A 47 2.04 -5.14 1.04
C GLY A 47 0.60 -5.56 1.35
N ALA A 48 -0.15 -6.00 0.33
CA ALA A 48 -1.58 -6.27 0.42
C ALA A 48 -1.94 -7.58 1.16
N ASN A 49 -0.94 -8.36 1.62
CA ASN A 49 -1.18 -9.62 2.32
C ASN A 49 -1.39 -9.47 3.84
N SER A 50 -1.16 -8.30 4.43
CA SER A 50 -1.36 -8.08 5.87
C SER A 50 -1.63 -6.62 6.22
N GLY A 51 -2.02 -6.37 7.48
CA GLY A 51 -2.17 -5.03 8.05
C GLY A 51 -3.08 -4.12 7.23
N ILE A 52 -2.68 -2.84 7.12
CA ILE A 52 -3.43 -1.79 6.41
C ILE A 52 -3.65 -2.20 4.95
N GLY A 53 -2.61 -2.66 4.25
CA GLY A 53 -2.70 -3.07 2.84
C GLY A 53 -3.75 -4.15 2.57
N LYS A 54 -3.85 -5.17 3.44
CA LYS A 54 -4.89 -6.21 3.30
C LYS A 54 -6.29 -5.68 3.53
N VAL A 55 -6.48 -4.83 4.53
CA VAL A 55 -7.78 -4.21 4.81
C VAL A 55 -8.17 -3.30 3.64
N THR A 56 -7.25 -2.49 3.12
CA THR A 56 -7.49 -1.67 1.92
C THR A 56 -7.87 -2.53 0.73
N ALA A 57 -7.14 -3.63 0.46
CA ALA A 57 -7.45 -4.54 -0.63
C ALA A 57 -8.85 -5.17 -0.49
N LEU A 58 -9.22 -5.60 0.71
CA LEU A 58 -10.55 -6.13 1.00
C LEU A 58 -11.65 -5.09 0.77
N GLU A 59 -11.48 -3.89 1.30
CA GLU A 59 -12.48 -2.83 1.20
C GLU A 59 -12.62 -2.33 -0.25
N CYS A 60 -11.54 -2.23 -1.01
CA CYS A 60 -11.61 -1.95 -2.45
C CYS A 60 -12.34 -3.08 -3.20
N ALA A 61 -12.03 -4.34 -2.90
CA ALA A 61 -12.67 -5.49 -3.56
C ALA A 61 -14.18 -5.56 -3.27
N LYS A 62 -14.61 -5.28 -2.04
CA LYS A 62 -16.04 -5.20 -1.69
C LYS A 62 -16.81 -4.17 -2.53
N ARG A 63 -16.12 -3.13 -2.98
CA ARG A 63 -16.64 -2.05 -3.84
C ARG A 63 -16.45 -2.32 -5.33
N GLN A 64 -16.25 -3.59 -5.70
CA GLN A 64 -16.14 -4.06 -7.09
C GLN A 64 -14.89 -3.59 -7.85
N ALA A 65 -13.86 -3.07 -7.17
CA ALA A 65 -12.59 -2.74 -7.80
C ALA A 65 -11.88 -3.97 -8.38
N HIS A 66 -11.08 -3.76 -9.43
CA HIS A 66 -10.04 -4.68 -9.85
C HIS A 66 -8.79 -4.44 -8.99
N VAL A 67 -8.45 -5.40 -8.13
CA VAL A 67 -7.35 -5.25 -7.15
C VAL A 67 -6.13 -6.03 -7.60
N TYR A 68 -5.03 -5.33 -7.84
CA TYR A 68 -3.70 -5.91 -8.01
C TYR A 68 -2.97 -5.92 -6.66
N MET A 69 -2.95 -7.06 -6.00
CA MET A 69 -2.18 -7.28 -4.77
C MET A 69 -0.71 -7.48 -5.13
N VAL A 70 0.18 -6.64 -4.61
CA VAL A 70 1.63 -6.81 -4.76
C VAL A 70 2.23 -7.24 -3.42
N CYS A 71 2.78 -8.45 -3.39
CA CYS A 71 3.28 -9.10 -2.17
C CYS A 71 4.65 -9.70 -2.39
N ARG A 72 5.48 -9.75 -1.34
CA ARG A 72 6.78 -10.45 -1.38
C ARG A 72 6.64 -11.97 -1.23
N ASP A 73 5.77 -12.40 -0.32
CA ASP A 73 5.59 -13.81 0.04
C ASP A 73 4.40 -14.40 -0.74
N GLU A 74 4.66 -15.41 -1.56
CA GLU A 74 3.65 -16.03 -2.41
C GLU A 74 2.58 -16.78 -1.61
N ILE A 75 2.96 -17.52 -0.58
CA ILE A 75 2.03 -18.35 0.20
C ILE A 75 1.07 -17.44 0.95
N ARG A 76 1.61 -16.49 1.71
CA ARG A 76 0.80 -15.50 2.45
C ARG A 76 -0.01 -14.61 1.52
N GLY A 77 0.52 -14.32 0.33
CA GLY A 77 -0.18 -13.59 -0.72
C GLY A 77 -1.41 -14.35 -1.22
N LYS A 78 -1.27 -15.64 -1.52
CA LYS A 78 -2.36 -16.51 -1.97
C LYS A 78 -3.43 -16.65 -0.88
N GLU A 79 -3.03 -16.93 0.36
CA GLU A 79 -3.96 -17.02 1.49
C GLU A 79 -4.78 -15.73 1.66
N ALA A 80 -4.11 -14.57 1.63
CA ALA A 80 -4.79 -13.29 1.73
C ALA A 80 -5.73 -13.03 0.55
N ARG A 81 -5.33 -13.40 -0.67
CA ARG A 81 -6.17 -13.27 -1.88
C ARG A 81 -7.45 -14.09 -1.75
N GLU A 82 -7.34 -15.37 -1.40
CA GLU A 82 -8.51 -16.25 -1.25
C GLU A 82 -9.47 -15.72 -0.17
N GLU A 83 -8.94 -15.24 0.96
CA GLU A 83 -9.76 -14.62 1.99
C GLU A 83 -10.47 -13.35 1.49
N ILE A 84 -9.78 -12.51 0.71
CA ILE A 84 -10.37 -11.28 0.14
C ILE A 84 -11.48 -11.64 -0.84
N ILE A 85 -11.25 -12.58 -1.76
CA ILE A 85 -12.25 -13.03 -2.73
C ILE A 85 -13.48 -13.56 -1.98
N TYR A 86 -13.28 -14.44 -1.00
CA TYR A 86 -14.36 -15.00 -0.19
C TYR A 86 -15.18 -13.93 0.55
N LYS A 87 -14.52 -12.97 1.19
CA LYS A 87 -15.19 -11.93 2.00
C LYS A 87 -15.83 -10.81 1.17
N SER A 88 -15.35 -10.58 -0.05
CA SER A 88 -15.87 -9.53 -0.93
C SER A 88 -16.85 -10.05 -1.98
N ASN A 89 -16.85 -11.36 -2.23
CA ASN A 89 -17.52 -12.00 -3.37
C ASN A 89 -17.09 -11.42 -4.74
N ASN A 90 -15.89 -10.83 -4.80
CA ASN A 90 -15.32 -10.25 -6.02
C ASN A 90 -14.10 -11.07 -6.45
N HIS A 91 -14.12 -11.55 -7.70
CA HIS A 91 -13.06 -12.39 -8.27
C HIS A 91 -12.00 -11.59 -9.02
N ASN A 92 -12.17 -10.27 -9.15
CA ASN A 92 -11.23 -9.37 -9.79
C ASN A 92 -10.05 -9.02 -8.87
N VAL A 93 -9.45 -10.03 -8.23
CA VAL A 93 -8.34 -9.88 -7.29
C VAL A 93 -7.16 -10.70 -7.81
N GLU A 94 -6.14 -10.01 -8.29
CA GLU A 94 -4.94 -10.61 -8.84
C GLU A 94 -3.77 -10.49 -7.87
N LEU A 95 -2.92 -11.51 -7.81
CA LEU A 95 -1.71 -11.51 -6.98
C LEU A 95 -0.48 -11.42 -7.87
N HIS A 96 0.36 -10.43 -7.60
CA HIS A 96 1.67 -10.24 -8.19
C HIS A 96 2.75 -10.40 -7.11
N ILE A 97 3.77 -11.19 -7.43
CA ILE A 97 4.91 -11.39 -6.54
C ILE A 97 6.01 -10.41 -6.92
N CYS A 98 6.37 -9.56 -5.97
CA CYS A 98 7.44 -8.58 -6.13
C CYS A 98 8.01 -8.20 -4.75
N ASP A 99 9.32 -8.29 -4.61
CA ASP A 99 10.05 -7.80 -3.45
C ASP A 99 10.50 -6.35 -3.67
N LEU A 100 9.84 -5.41 -3.00
CA LEU A 100 10.20 -3.98 -3.11
C LEU A 100 11.58 -3.65 -2.54
N SER A 101 12.18 -4.52 -1.72
CA SER A 101 13.56 -4.34 -1.26
C SER A 101 14.58 -4.61 -2.37
N GLN A 102 14.15 -5.16 -3.51
CA GLN A 102 14.98 -5.55 -4.64
C GLN A 102 14.69 -4.68 -5.88
N PRO A 103 15.46 -3.61 -6.14
CA PRO A 103 15.22 -2.71 -7.27
C PRO A 103 15.08 -3.39 -8.64
N LYS A 104 15.86 -4.46 -8.87
CA LYS A 104 15.81 -5.24 -10.12
C LYS A 104 14.48 -5.96 -10.29
N ASP A 105 13.89 -6.45 -9.19
CA ASP A 105 12.60 -7.12 -9.20
C ASP A 105 11.47 -6.12 -9.48
N VAL A 106 11.51 -4.94 -8.84
CA VAL A 106 10.56 -3.84 -9.10
C VAL A 106 10.61 -3.38 -10.57
N LEU A 107 11.80 -3.25 -11.13
CA LEU A 107 11.97 -2.89 -12.55
C LEU A 107 11.41 -3.96 -13.49
N LYS A 108 11.64 -5.23 -13.18
CA LYS A 108 11.09 -6.35 -13.96
C LYS A 108 9.56 -6.36 -13.89
N PHE A 109 9.01 -6.29 -12.68
CA PHE A 109 7.57 -6.27 -12.44
C PHE A 109 6.88 -5.11 -13.18
N THR A 110 7.40 -3.89 -13.04
CA THR A 110 6.80 -2.72 -13.70
C THR A 110 6.86 -2.80 -15.21
N LYS A 111 7.97 -3.30 -15.77
CA LYS A 111 8.09 -3.54 -17.21
C LYS A 111 7.04 -4.54 -17.71
N GLU A 112 6.89 -5.66 -17.02
CA GLU A 112 5.90 -6.70 -17.36
C GLU A 112 4.47 -6.16 -17.25
N PHE A 113 4.17 -5.40 -16.19
CA PHE A 113 2.86 -4.78 -15.99
C PHE A 113 2.54 -3.77 -17.10
N VAL A 114 3.47 -2.88 -17.46
CA VAL A 114 3.31 -1.93 -18.58
C VAL A 114 3.09 -2.68 -19.90
N GLN A 115 3.83 -3.75 -20.15
CA GLN A 115 3.68 -4.57 -21.36
C GLN A 115 2.35 -5.31 -21.42
N SER A 116 1.76 -5.66 -20.27
CA SER A 116 0.45 -6.31 -20.21
C SER A 116 -0.70 -5.42 -20.71
N LYS A 117 -0.47 -4.10 -20.80
CA LYS A 117 -1.47 -3.08 -21.15
C LYS A 117 -2.72 -3.10 -20.27
N LYS A 118 -2.62 -3.69 -19.07
CA LYS A 118 -3.67 -3.61 -18.06
C LYS A 118 -3.81 -2.16 -17.57
N PRO A 119 -5.03 -1.67 -17.38
CA PRO A 119 -5.25 -0.33 -16.84
C PRO A 119 -4.86 -0.26 -15.35
N LEU A 120 -4.51 0.94 -14.90
CA LEU A 120 -4.21 1.23 -13.50
C LEU A 120 -4.64 2.65 -13.19
N ASN A 121 -5.61 2.82 -12.29
CA ASN A 121 -6.10 4.14 -11.88
C ASN A 121 -5.45 4.60 -10.57
N ILE A 122 -5.25 3.67 -9.63
CA ILE A 122 -4.79 4.02 -8.27
C ILE A 122 -3.61 3.14 -7.87
N LEU A 123 -2.54 3.77 -7.40
CA LEU A 123 -1.40 3.08 -6.78
C LEU A 123 -1.33 3.40 -5.28
N CYS A 124 -1.37 2.37 -4.45
CA CYS A 124 -1.21 2.44 -3.00
C CYS A 124 0.15 1.87 -2.60
N ASN A 125 1.11 2.76 -2.37
CA ASN A 125 2.43 2.45 -1.80
C ASN A 125 2.30 2.23 -0.29
N ASN A 126 1.94 1.00 0.11
CA ASN A 126 1.73 0.63 1.51
C ASN A 126 2.81 -0.33 2.03
N ALA A 127 3.49 -1.08 1.17
CA ALA A 127 4.59 -1.94 1.61
C ALA A 127 5.67 -1.12 2.30
N GLY A 128 6.12 -1.61 3.45
CA GLY A 128 7.20 -1.01 4.21
C GLY A 128 7.71 -1.94 5.30
N CYS A 129 8.89 -1.63 5.81
CA CYS A 129 9.51 -2.31 6.93
C CYS A 129 10.08 -1.29 7.94
N MET A 130 10.27 -1.75 9.17
CA MET A 130 10.95 -0.99 10.22
C MET A 130 11.96 -1.92 10.88
N ILE A 131 13.20 -1.85 10.41
CA ILE A 131 14.31 -2.64 10.92
C ILE A 131 15.18 -1.72 11.77
N ASN A 132 15.25 -2.00 13.08
CA ASN A 132 15.95 -1.16 14.06
C ASN A 132 17.47 -1.19 13.90
N GLU A 133 18.01 -2.31 13.44
CA GLU A 133 19.44 -2.48 13.18
C GLU A 133 19.72 -2.33 11.70
N ARG A 134 20.81 -1.63 11.36
CA ARG A 134 21.19 -1.42 9.96
C ARG A 134 21.52 -2.76 9.31
N GLN A 135 20.69 -3.15 8.35
CA GLN A 135 20.87 -4.37 7.55
C GLN A 135 21.01 -3.99 6.08
N LEU A 136 21.87 -4.71 5.35
CA LEU A 136 22.02 -4.55 3.91
C LEU A 136 21.31 -5.69 3.18
N ILE A 137 20.58 -5.33 2.12
CA ILE A 137 20.05 -6.26 1.13
C ILE A 137 21.14 -6.45 0.07
N ASP A 138 21.57 -7.71 -0.11
CA ASP A 138 22.61 -8.12 -1.07
C ASP A 138 23.93 -7.31 -0.99
N ASN A 139 24.24 -6.76 0.20
CA ASN A 139 25.37 -5.85 0.42
C ASN A 139 25.34 -4.55 -0.39
N GLU A 140 24.22 -4.19 -1.05
CA GLU A 140 24.09 -3.00 -1.89
C GLU A 140 23.31 -1.87 -1.18
N TYR A 141 22.10 -2.16 -0.67
CA TYR A 141 21.18 -1.15 -0.15
C TYR A 141 20.81 -1.42 1.30
N GLU A 142 20.67 -0.36 2.10
CA GLU A 142 20.10 -0.47 3.45
C GLU A 142 18.62 -0.88 3.34
N ALA A 143 18.19 -1.84 4.15
CA ALA A 143 16.91 -2.52 3.98
C ALA A 143 15.68 -1.61 4.12
N ASN A 144 15.68 -0.66 5.06
CA ASN A 144 14.60 0.32 5.19
C ASN A 144 14.58 1.25 3.97
N PHE A 145 15.73 1.76 3.54
CA PHE A 145 15.85 2.61 2.36
C PHE A 145 15.39 1.89 1.09
N ALA A 146 15.84 0.64 0.90
CA ALA A 146 15.51 -0.19 -0.25
C ALA A 146 13.99 -0.38 -0.37
N THR A 147 13.35 -0.80 0.73
CA THR A 147 11.91 -1.12 0.75
C THR A 147 11.05 0.13 0.72
N ASN A 148 11.27 1.06 1.66
CA ASN A 148 10.33 2.15 1.94
C ASN A 148 10.48 3.31 0.95
N THR A 149 11.67 3.50 0.38
CA THR A 149 11.98 4.65 -0.47
C THR A 149 12.32 4.24 -1.90
N LEU A 150 13.39 3.46 -2.10
CA LEU A 150 13.92 3.18 -3.44
C LEU A 150 12.93 2.34 -4.27
N GLY A 151 12.43 1.24 -3.71
CA GLY A 151 11.42 0.40 -4.36
C GLY A 151 10.15 1.17 -4.68
N THR A 152 9.62 1.93 -3.71
CA THR A 152 8.46 2.82 -3.88
C THR A 152 8.66 3.84 -5.01
N TYR A 153 9.84 4.47 -5.07
CA TYR A 153 10.19 5.44 -6.11
C TYR A 153 10.24 4.80 -7.49
N ILE A 154 10.93 3.67 -7.62
CA ILE A 154 11.06 2.93 -8.89
C ILE A 154 9.67 2.48 -9.37
N LEU A 155 8.88 1.88 -8.48
CA LEU A 155 7.53 1.41 -8.77
C LEU A 155 6.66 2.54 -9.31
N THR A 156 6.58 3.64 -8.56
CA THR A 156 5.73 4.78 -8.91
C THR A 156 6.18 5.39 -10.23
N THR A 157 7.48 5.68 -10.40
CA THR A 157 8.03 6.33 -11.60
C THR A 157 7.76 5.52 -12.86
N ASN A 158 7.93 4.20 -12.82
CA ASN A 158 7.72 3.34 -13.98
C ASN A 158 6.23 3.11 -14.29
N LEU A 159 5.33 3.31 -13.32
CA LEU A 159 3.89 3.20 -13.53
C LEU A 159 3.20 4.53 -13.88
N ILE A 160 3.91 5.66 -13.84
CA ILE A 160 3.39 6.97 -14.28
C ILE A 160 2.71 6.88 -15.65
N PRO A 161 3.31 6.30 -16.71
CA PRO A 161 2.67 6.25 -18.02
C PRO A 161 1.33 5.51 -18.03
N VAL A 162 1.20 4.44 -17.24
CA VAL A 162 -0.05 3.69 -17.13
C VAL A 162 -1.09 4.51 -16.37
N LEU A 163 -0.70 5.10 -15.24
CA LEU A 163 -1.55 5.96 -14.43
C LEU A 163 -2.08 7.15 -15.25
N THR A 164 -1.21 7.86 -15.97
CA THR A 164 -1.61 9.03 -16.76
C THR A 164 -2.57 8.70 -17.90
N ASN A 165 -2.53 7.48 -18.43
CA ASN A 165 -3.44 7.02 -19.47
C ASN A 165 -4.81 6.56 -18.93
N ASN A 166 -4.98 6.45 -17.61
CA ASN A 166 -6.17 5.89 -16.97
C ASN A 166 -6.72 6.81 -15.85
N PRO A 167 -7.27 7.99 -16.19
CA PRO A 167 -7.88 8.89 -15.21
C PRO A 167 -9.13 8.26 -14.54
N PRO A 168 -9.47 8.63 -13.29
CA PRO A 168 -8.78 9.59 -12.42
C PRO A 168 -7.57 8.97 -11.71
N ALA A 169 -6.37 9.35 -12.15
CA ALA A 169 -5.12 8.80 -11.64
C ALA A 169 -4.79 9.32 -10.23
N ARG A 170 -4.44 8.41 -9.31
CA ARG A 170 -4.05 8.75 -7.93
C ARG A 170 -2.90 7.88 -7.42
N VAL A 171 -2.05 8.46 -6.59
CA VAL A 171 -1.00 7.74 -5.86
C VAL A 171 -1.13 8.08 -4.38
N PHE A 172 -1.21 7.05 -3.54
CA PHE A 172 -1.21 7.14 -2.09
C PHE A 172 0.05 6.49 -1.54
N THR A 173 0.70 7.14 -0.57
CA THR A 173 1.88 6.58 0.09
C THR A 173 1.64 6.55 1.58
N THR A 174 1.63 5.35 2.15
CA THR A 174 1.57 5.16 3.60
C THR A 174 2.86 5.70 4.21
N SER A 175 2.71 6.50 5.26
CA SER A 175 3.84 7.07 6.01
C SER A 175 3.55 6.94 7.52
N SER A 176 4.50 7.37 8.34
CA SER A 176 4.40 7.39 9.80
C SER A 176 4.93 8.72 10.33
N GLY A 177 4.36 9.18 11.45
CA GLY A 177 4.79 10.37 12.18
C GLY A 177 5.90 10.10 13.19
#